data_AF-A0A1G9RKG3-F1
#
_entry.id   AF-A0A1G9RKG3-F1
#
_cell.length_a   1.000
_cell.length_b   1.000
_cell.length_c   1.000
_cell.angle_alpha   90.00
_cell.angle_beta   90.00
_cell.angle_gamma   90.00
#
_symmetry.space_group_name_H-M   'P 1'
#
loop_
_entity.id
_entity.type
_entity.pdbx_description
1 polymer ?
#
loop_
_entity_poly.entity_id
_entity_poly.type
_entity_poly.pdbx_seq_one_letter_code
_entity_poly.pdbx_strand_id
1 'polypeptide(L)'
;MRGPSQREKLPNKFFCCLLLFLLLSAGCTSSDRDWRTASRQSAGIAPDPGQTSEAILQVYAARAWGWRGWFAVHTWIATKRSTEPFYIVYEVIGWRENRGLPVLRIEKDAPDRYWFGEKPKLLADHRGDGVDALIEAVESAAASYPWPQTYRVFPGPNSNTFTAWVAREVPELELTLPFSAIGRGYAD
;
A
#
# COMPACT_ATOMS: atom_id res chain seq x y z
N MET A 1 47.21 -23.14 -51.78
CA MET A 1 47.19 -23.62 -50.38
C MET A 1 46.19 -22.78 -49.59
N ARG A 2 45.04 -23.36 -49.18
CA ARG A 2 44.04 -22.70 -48.31
C ARG A 2 44.21 -23.30 -46.90
N GLY A 3 44.49 -22.46 -45.89
CA GLY A 3 44.57 -22.88 -44.49
C GLY A 3 43.20 -23.25 -43.91
N PRO A 4 43.13 -24.09 -42.85
CA PRO A 4 41.85 -24.52 -42.30
C PRO A 4 41.19 -23.40 -41.50
N SER A 5 39.89 -23.20 -41.77
CA SER A 5 38.98 -22.34 -41.02
C SER A 5 38.78 -22.90 -39.60
N GLN A 6 39.19 -22.13 -38.59
CA GLN A 6 38.82 -22.38 -37.20
C GLN A 6 37.36 -21.94 -37.01
N ARG A 7 36.41 -22.88 -36.96
CA ARG A 7 35.09 -22.61 -36.41
C ARG A 7 35.18 -22.73 -34.89
N GLU A 8 35.20 -21.60 -34.20
CA GLU A 8 34.99 -21.56 -32.76
C GLU A 8 33.60 -22.15 -32.45
N LYS A 9 33.58 -23.31 -31.79
CA LYS A 9 32.36 -23.88 -31.21
C LYS A 9 32.08 -23.10 -29.93
N LEU A 10 31.03 -22.27 -29.93
CA LEU A 10 30.57 -21.65 -28.69
C LEU A 10 30.29 -22.73 -27.63
N PRO A 11 30.85 -22.63 -26.42
CA PRO A 11 30.69 -23.66 -25.39
C PRO A 11 29.23 -23.75 -24.91
N ASN A 12 28.72 -24.98 -24.77
CA ASN A 12 27.34 -25.32 -24.34
C ASN A 12 26.84 -24.57 -23.09
N LYS A 13 27.75 -24.12 -22.22
CA LYS A 13 27.42 -23.31 -21.04
C LYS A 13 26.85 -21.94 -21.39
N PHE A 14 27.29 -21.32 -22.49
CA PHE A 14 26.72 -20.06 -22.99
C PHE A 14 25.29 -20.24 -23.44
N PHE A 15 24.97 -21.38 -24.06
CA PHE A 15 23.62 -21.69 -24.52
C PHE A 15 22.66 -21.91 -23.34
N CYS A 16 23.10 -22.61 -22.28
CA CYS A 16 22.31 -22.76 -21.06
C CYS A 16 22.10 -21.44 -20.31
N CYS A 17 23.13 -20.58 -20.20
CA CYS A 17 22.97 -19.26 -19.57
C CYS A 17 22.04 -18.34 -20.38
N LEU A 18 22.11 -18.40 -21.71
CA LEU A 18 21.23 -17.64 -22.59
C LEU A 18 19.77 -18.14 -22.53
N LEU A 19 19.56 -19.46 -22.44
CA LEU A 19 18.23 -20.05 -22.22
C LEU A 19 17.66 -19.70 -20.84
N LEU A 20 18.49 -19.67 -19.79
CA LEU A 20 18.06 -19.23 -18.46
C LEU A 20 17.70 -17.73 -18.46
N PHE A 21 18.48 -16.90 -19.15
CA PHE A 21 18.17 -15.47 -19.35
C PHE A 21 16.89 -15.27 -20.17
N LEU A 22 16.68 -16.04 -21.23
CA LEU A 22 15.49 -15.98 -22.08
C LEU A 22 14.22 -16.44 -21.34
N LEU A 23 14.32 -17.51 -20.54
CA LEU A 23 13.23 -17.97 -19.68
C LEU A 23 12.92 -16.99 -18.52
N LEU A 24 13.94 -16.30 -17.98
CA LEU A 24 13.74 -15.22 -17.01
C LEU A 24 13.11 -13.97 -17.64
N SER A 25 13.39 -13.68 -18.91
CA SER A 25 12.76 -12.55 -19.63
C SER A 25 11.34 -12.83 -20.11
N ALA A 26 10.94 -14.10 -20.24
CA ALA A 26 9.57 -14.49 -20.62
C ALA A 26 8.54 -14.28 -19.49
N GLY A 27 8.99 -14.04 -18.25
CA GLY A 27 8.13 -13.73 -17.09
C GLY A 27 7.76 -12.24 -16.96
N CYS A 28 8.29 -11.36 -17.80
CA CYS A 28 8.01 -9.92 -17.76
C CYS A 28 6.83 -9.54 -18.66
N THR A 29 5.69 -10.21 -18.52
CA THR A 29 4.42 -9.66 -19.00
C THR A 29 3.69 -9.03 -17.82
N SER A 30 4.33 -8.04 -17.18
CA SER A 30 3.59 -7.09 -16.37
C SER A 30 2.59 -6.42 -17.29
N SER A 31 1.31 -6.77 -17.14
CA SER A 31 0.22 -6.01 -17.75
C SER A 31 0.42 -4.56 -17.34
N ASP A 32 0.91 -3.76 -18.29
CA ASP A 32 1.16 -2.34 -18.17
C ASP A 32 -0.20 -1.62 -18.14
N ARG A 33 -0.97 -1.89 -17.09
CA ARG A 33 -2.19 -1.15 -16.79
C ARG A 33 -1.71 0.22 -16.38
N ASP A 34 -1.84 1.18 -17.31
CA ASP A 34 -1.50 2.58 -17.06
C ASP A 34 -2.13 3.02 -15.74
N TRP A 35 -1.29 3.33 -14.75
CA TRP A 35 -1.73 3.73 -13.42
C TRP A 35 -2.64 4.96 -13.48
N ARG A 36 -2.56 5.76 -14.56
CA ARG A 36 -3.43 6.92 -14.78
C ARG A 36 -4.88 6.49 -14.97
N THR A 37 -5.14 5.40 -15.69
CA THR A 37 -6.49 4.90 -15.99
C THR A 37 -6.97 3.82 -15.02
N ALA A 38 -6.10 3.32 -14.14
CA ALA A 38 -6.46 2.34 -13.14
C ALA A 38 -7.55 2.85 -12.17
N SER A 39 -8.49 1.98 -11.81
CA SER A 39 -9.64 2.36 -10.97
C SER A 39 -9.21 2.85 -9.59
N ARG A 40 -9.92 3.88 -9.12
CA ARG A 40 -9.90 4.47 -7.77
C ARG A 40 -11.32 4.56 -7.19
N GLN A 41 -12.27 3.85 -7.79
CA GLN A 41 -13.63 3.79 -7.26
C GLN A 41 -13.64 3.01 -5.94
N SER A 42 -14.67 3.21 -5.12
CA SER A 42 -14.94 2.37 -3.96
C SER A 42 -15.10 0.89 -4.38
N ALA A 43 -14.65 -0.02 -3.52
CA ALA A 43 -14.81 -1.46 -3.71
C ALA A 43 -16.13 -2.02 -3.15
N GLY A 44 -16.97 -1.17 -2.55
CA GLY A 44 -18.25 -1.54 -1.94
C GLY A 44 -18.12 -2.37 -0.65
N ILE A 45 -17.01 -2.24 0.07
CA ILE A 45 -16.70 -2.91 1.34
C ILE A 45 -17.21 -2.07 2.52
N ALA A 46 -16.93 -0.77 2.50
CA ALA A 46 -17.32 0.12 3.59
C ALA A 46 -18.83 0.40 3.57
N PRO A 47 -19.50 0.51 4.74
CA PRO A 47 -20.89 0.94 4.80
C PRO A 47 -21.09 2.34 4.19
N ASP A 48 -22.23 2.53 3.53
CA ASP A 48 -22.62 3.85 3.01
C ASP A 48 -22.73 4.84 4.19
N PRO A 49 -21.93 5.92 4.20
CA PRO A 49 -21.94 6.86 5.30
C PRO A 49 -23.25 7.66 5.37
N GLY A 50 -24.00 7.77 4.28
CA GLY A 50 -25.33 8.39 4.26
C GLY A 50 -26.44 7.51 4.85
N GLN A 51 -26.17 6.21 5.04
CA GLN A 51 -27.15 5.23 5.57
C GLN A 51 -26.73 4.64 6.92
N THR A 52 -25.54 5.00 7.42
CA THR A 52 -24.99 4.44 8.66
C THR A 52 -24.70 5.55 9.66
N SER A 53 -25.46 5.59 10.76
CA SER A 53 -25.27 6.60 11.81
C SER A 53 -24.11 6.29 12.73
N GLU A 54 -23.71 5.02 12.87
CA GLU A 54 -22.63 4.59 13.75
C GLU A 54 -21.28 5.15 13.32
N ALA A 55 -20.38 5.34 14.29
CA ALA A 55 -18.96 5.55 14.02
C ALA A 55 -18.35 4.28 13.43
N ILE A 56 -17.42 4.46 12.49
CA ILE A 56 -16.75 3.38 11.77
C ILE A 56 -15.27 3.72 11.67
N LEU A 57 -14.42 2.76 12.03
CA LEU A 57 -12.99 2.81 11.79
C LEU A 57 -12.56 1.52 11.11
N GLN A 58 -11.93 1.65 9.94
CA GLN A 58 -11.50 0.53 9.12
C GLN A 58 -10.06 0.69 8.70
N VAL A 59 -9.33 -0.42 8.65
CA VAL A 59 -7.95 -0.47 8.17
C VAL A 59 -7.88 -1.37 6.95
N TYR A 60 -7.17 -0.93 5.92
CA TYR A 60 -7.13 -1.59 4.64
C TYR A 60 -5.70 -1.92 4.19
N ALA A 61 -5.59 -2.94 3.35
CA ALA A 61 -4.40 -3.26 2.59
C ALA A 61 -4.74 -3.65 1.15
N ALA A 62 -3.97 -3.15 0.19
CA ALA A 62 -4.02 -3.60 -1.20
C ALA A 62 -2.61 -3.88 -1.73
N ARG A 63 -2.48 -4.73 -2.75
CA ARG A 63 -1.17 -4.96 -3.39
C ARG A 63 -0.64 -3.64 -3.93
N ALA A 64 0.64 -3.33 -3.71
CA ALA A 64 1.23 -2.13 -4.28
C ALA A 64 1.18 -2.17 -5.81
N TRP A 65 1.13 -1.02 -6.47
CA TRP A 65 1.02 -0.98 -7.93
C TRP A 65 2.29 -1.50 -8.63
N GLY A 66 2.11 -2.17 -9.77
CA GLY A 66 3.17 -2.66 -10.65
C GLY A 66 3.98 -3.83 -10.07
N TRP A 67 5.25 -3.96 -10.46
CA TRP A 67 6.14 -5.04 -9.99
C TRP A 67 6.28 -5.07 -8.45
N ARG A 68 6.08 -3.92 -7.80
CA ARG A 68 6.15 -3.77 -6.34
C ARG A 68 5.05 -4.56 -5.62
N GLY A 69 3.91 -4.75 -6.27
CA GLY A 69 2.79 -5.54 -5.76
C GLY A 69 3.09 -7.03 -5.59
N TRP A 70 4.21 -7.51 -6.12
CA TRP A 70 4.67 -8.88 -5.89
C TRP A 70 5.17 -9.10 -4.46
N PHE A 71 5.66 -8.04 -3.80
CA PHE A 71 6.34 -8.15 -2.50
C PHE A 71 5.79 -7.21 -1.43
N ALA A 72 5.08 -6.15 -1.80
CA ALA A 72 4.62 -5.13 -0.87
C ALA A 72 3.13 -4.83 -1.01
N VAL A 73 2.50 -4.50 0.13
CA VAL A 73 1.16 -3.90 0.20
C VAL A 73 1.26 -2.42 0.53
N HIS A 74 0.22 -1.68 0.15
CA HIS A 74 -0.07 -0.33 0.65
C HIS A 74 -1.17 -0.42 1.69
N THR A 75 -0.96 0.17 2.87
CA THR A 75 -1.95 0.21 3.96
C THR A 75 -2.45 1.62 4.22
N TRP A 76 -3.68 1.74 4.69
CA TRP A 76 -4.29 3.01 5.10
C TRP A 76 -5.40 2.78 6.13
N ILE A 77 -5.78 3.86 6.80
CA ILE A 77 -6.85 3.89 7.79
C ILE A 77 -7.96 4.78 7.25
N ALA A 78 -9.22 4.40 7.45
CA ALA A 78 -10.38 5.21 7.14
C ALA A 78 -11.28 5.31 8.36
N THR A 79 -11.71 6.52 8.70
CA THR A 79 -12.60 6.79 9.83
C THR A 79 -13.84 7.52 9.35
N LYS A 80 -14.94 7.33 10.06
CA LYS A 80 -16.18 8.08 9.93
C LYS A 80 -16.73 8.22 11.33
N ARG A 81 -16.89 9.44 11.83
CA ARG A 81 -17.48 9.64 13.16
C ARG A 81 -18.98 9.35 13.15
N SER A 82 -19.56 9.20 14.33
CA SER A 82 -21.02 9.05 14.45
C SER A 82 -21.71 10.20 13.73
N THR A 83 -22.75 9.86 12.96
CA THR A 83 -23.58 10.77 12.14
C THR A 83 -22.88 11.52 10.99
N GLU A 84 -21.55 11.41 10.84
CA GLU A 84 -20.86 12.06 9.72
C GLU A 84 -21.20 11.40 8.38
N PRO A 85 -21.50 12.18 7.32
CA PRO A 85 -21.89 11.65 6.02
C PRO A 85 -20.69 11.37 5.09
N PHE A 86 -19.47 11.31 5.63
CA PHE A 86 -18.25 11.06 4.85
C PHE A 86 -17.20 10.32 5.69
N TYR A 87 -16.23 9.71 4.99
CA TYR A 87 -15.03 9.16 5.62
C TYR A 87 -13.85 10.14 5.50
N ILE A 88 -12.93 10.07 6.45
CA ILE A 88 -11.58 10.63 6.38
C ILE A 88 -10.60 9.47 6.19
N VAL A 89 -9.70 9.61 5.22
CA VAL A 89 -8.65 8.63 4.94
C VAL A 89 -7.30 9.17 5.35
N TYR A 90 -6.56 8.36 6.10
CA TYR A 90 -5.20 8.60 6.59
C TYR A 90 -4.24 7.64 5.90
N GLU A 91 -3.28 8.18 5.17
CA GLU A 91 -2.29 7.37 4.47
C GLU A 91 -1.01 8.14 4.15
N VAL A 92 0.08 7.40 3.93
CA VAL A 92 1.33 7.96 3.41
C VAL A 92 1.50 7.59 1.95
N ILE A 93 1.66 8.58 1.08
CA ILE A 93 1.81 8.40 -0.37
C ILE A 93 3.12 9.03 -0.85
N GLY A 94 4.04 8.20 -1.32
CA GLY A 94 5.39 8.63 -1.68
C GLY A 94 5.48 9.63 -2.83
N TRP A 95 4.69 9.49 -3.90
CA TRP A 95 4.78 10.43 -5.05
C TRP A 95 4.28 11.84 -4.76
N ARG A 96 3.70 12.10 -3.57
CA ARG A 96 3.37 13.46 -3.12
C ARG A 96 4.64 14.28 -2.85
N GLU A 97 5.71 13.63 -2.42
CA GLU A 97 7.02 14.24 -2.16
C GLU A 97 7.57 14.95 -3.41
N ASN A 98 7.42 14.32 -4.59
CA ASN A 98 7.82 14.89 -5.89
C ASN A 98 7.08 16.18 -6.24
N ARG A 99 5.98 16.49 -5.56
CA ARG A 99 5.19 17.72 -5.73
C ARG A 99 5.39 18.73 -4.59
N GLY A 100 6.36 18.48 -3.69
CA GLY A 100 6.60 19.32 -2.51
C GLY A 100 5.48 19.28 -1.47
N LEU A 101 4.61 18.27 -1.51
CA LEU A 101 3.51 18.09 -0.56
C LEU A 101 3.90 17.12 0.56
N PRO A 102 3.35 17.27 1.78
CA PRO A 102 3.47 16.26 2.82
C PRO A 102 3.05 14.88 2.29
N VAL A 103 3.82 13.85 2.63
CA VAL A 103 3.56 12.48 2.19
C VAL A 103 2.41 11.88 2.99
N LEU A 104 2.25 12.28 4.26
CA LEU A 104 1.03 12.03 5.03
C LEU A 104 -0.14 12.84 4.44
N ARG A 105 -1.19 12.13 4.05
CA ARG A 105 -2.44 12.64 3.50
C ARG A 105 -3.56 12.28 4.48
N ILE A 106 -4.31 13.30 4.90
CA ILE A 106 -5.51 13.17 5.74
C ILE A 106 -6.59 14.00 5.07
N GLU A 107 -7.54 13.37 4.40
CA GLU A 107 -8.60 14.08 3.69
C GLU A 107 -9.85 13.22 3.48
N LYS A 108 -10.95 13.88 3.09
CA LYS A 108 -12.19 13.19 2.69
C LYS A 108 -11.95 12.38 1.42
N ASP A 109 -12.21 11.09 1.47
CA ASP A 109 -12.03 10.20 0.32
C ASP A 109 -12.87 8.91 0.48
N ALA A 110 -12.96 8.12 -0.58
CA ALA A 110 -13.53 6.78 -0.51
C ALA A 110 -12.66 5.86 0.38
N PRO A 111 -13.23 5.25 1.43
CA PRO A 111 -12.49 4.50 2.44
C PRO A 111 -11.84 3.24 1.89
N ASP A 112 -12.47 2.60 0.90
CA ASP A 112 -12.12 1.29 0.36
C ASP A 112 -11.83 1.36 -1.13
N ARG A 113 -11.29 2.49 -1.60
CA ARG A 113 -10.98 2.66 -3.02
C ARG A 113 -10.02 1.59 -3.52
N TYR A 114 -10.20 1.17 -4.77
CA TYR A 114 -9.18 0.41 -5.47
C TYR A 114 -7.84 1.14 -5.41
N TRP A 115 -6.80 0.43 -5.00
CA TRP A 115 -5.44 0.96 -5.03
C TRP A 115 -4.86 0.70 -6.42
N PHE A 116 -5.10 1.64 -7.33
CA PHE A 116 -4.64 1.55 -8.72
C PHE A 116 -5.06 0.23 -9.39
N GLY A 117 -6.34 -0.12 -9.25
CA GLY A 117 -6.93 -1.34 -9.80
C GLY A 117 -6.82 -2.58 -8.91
N GLU A 118 -6.11 -2.51 -7.79
CA GLU A 118 -6.04 -3.61 -6.81
C GLU A 118 -7.15 -3.45 -5.76
N LYS A 119 -7.98 -4.48 -5.59
CA LYS A 119 -9.08 -4.47 -4.61
C LYS A 119 -8.50 -4.53 -3.20
N PRO A 120 -8.86 -3.61 -2.29
CA PRO A 120 -8.42 -3.68 -0.91
C PRO A 120 -9.01 -4.87 -0.16
N LYS A 121 -8.27 -5.30 0.86
CA LYS A 121 -8.70 -6.20 1.92
C LYS A 121 -8.83 -5.42 3.21
N LEU A 122 -9.85 -5.75 3.98
CA LEU A 122 -10.07 -5.22 5.32
C LEU A 122 -9.15 -5.96 6.30
N LEU A 123 -8.42 -5.21 7.12
CA LEU A 123 -7.51 -5.70 8.16
C LEU A 123 -8.10 -5.57 9.56
N ALA A 124 -8.86 -4.50 9.81
CA ALA A 124 -9.59 -4.24 11.04
C ALA A 124 -10.88 -3.49 10.73
N ASP A 125 -11.93 -3.72 11.52
CA ASP A 125 -13.27 -3.15 11.35
C ASP A 125 -13.92 -2.92 12.72
N HIS A 126 -13.91 -1.67 13.16
CA HIS A 126 -14.50 -1.23 14.43
C HIS A 126 -15.73 -0.38 14.14
N ARG A 127 -16.86 -0.70 14.78
CA ARG A 127 -18.13 0.02 14.57
C ARG A 127 -18.90 0.20 15.86
N GLY A 128 -19.68 1.29 15.92
CA GLY A 128 -20.62 1.54 17.02
C GLY A 128 -19.98 2.20 18.23
N ASP A 129 -20.47 1.83 19.42
CA ASP A 129 -20.11 2.49 20.68
C ASP A 129 -18.61 2.42 20.97
N GLY A 130 -18.05 3.54 21.45
CA GLY A 130 -16.61 3.67 21.76
C GLY A 130 -15.72 3.96 20.54
N VAL A 131 -16.21 3.79 19.31
CA VAL A 131 -15.38 4.01 18.11
C VAL A 131 -15.04 5.48 17.89
N ASP A 132 -15.89 6.43 18.28
CA ASP A 132 -15.52 7.86 18.21
C ASP A 132 -14.28 8.18 19.06
N ALA A 133 -14.16 7.57 20.26
CA ALA A 133 -12.99 7.73 21.11
C ALA A 133 -11.74 7.06 20.49
N LEU A 134 -11.93 5.89 19.85
CA LEU A 134 -10.86 5.24 19.09
C LEU A 134 -10.39 6.10 17.90
N ILE A 135 -11.32 6.76 17.20
CA ILE A 135 -11.03 7.71 16.12
C ILE A 135 -10.20 8.89 16.65
N GLU A 136 -10.55 9.44 17.82
CA GLU A 136 -9.76 10.51 18.46
C GLU A 136 -8.32 10.07 18.77
N ALA A 137 -8.15 8.85 19.27
CA ALA A 137 -6.81 8.29 19.50
C ALA A 137 -6.02 8.15 18.18
N VAL A 138 -6.65 7.68 17.10
CA VAL A 138 -6.03 7.59 15.77
C VAL A 138 -5.66 8.96 15.21
N GLU A 139 -6.53 9.96 15.37
CA GLU A 139 -6.25 11.34 14.95
C GLU A 139 -5.03 11.92 15.69
N SER A 140 -4.94 11.68 17.00
CA SER A 140 -3.80 12.09 17.83
C SER A 140 -2.49 11.39 17.40
N ALA A 141 -2.56 10.08 17.15
CA ALA A 141 -1.42 9.30 16.65
C ALA A 141 -0.96 9.76 15.26
N ALA A 142 -1.92 10.10 14.37
CA ALA A 142 -1.60 10.62 13.05
C ALA A 142 -0.98 12.02 13.11
N ALA A 143 -1.46 12.89 13.99
CA ALA A 143 -0.92 14.23 14.20
C ALA A 143 0.52 14.22 14.78
N SER A 144 0.85 13.19 15.57
CA SER A 144 2.18 13.00 16.17
C SER A 144 3.14 12.16 15.30
N TYR A 145 2.74 11.77 14.09
CA TYR A 145 3.56 10.93 13.21
C TYR A 145 4.92 11.58 12.88
N PRO A 146 6.08 10.93 13.16
CA PRO A 146 7.39 11.59 13.08
C PRO A 146 7.90 11.87 11.66
N TRP A 147 7.33 11.23 10.64
CA TRP A 147 7.82 11.33 9.26
C TRP A 147 6.76 11.85 8.27
N PRO A 148 6.08 12.98 8.51
CA PRO A 148 4.97 13.42 7.65
C PRO A 148 5.44 13.94 6.28
N GLN A 149 6.74 14.23 6.11
CA GLN A 149 7.35 14.71 4.87
C GLN A 149 8.37 13.75 4.26
N THR A 150 8.69 12.63 4.90
CA THR A 150 9.74 11.71 4.44
C THR A 150 9.14 10.41 3.95
N TYR A 151 9.53 9.98 2.76
CA TYR A 151 9.14 8.68 2.23
C TYR A 151 10.36 7.87 1.76
N ARG A 152 10.42 6.61 2.15
CA ARG A 152 11.35 5.63 1.58
C ARG A 152 10.65 4.30 1.40
N VAL A 153 10.76 3.78 0.18
CA VAL A 153 10.11 2.53 -0.22
C VAL A 153 10.57 1.37 0.65
N PHE A 154 11.87 1.27 0.92
CA PHE A 154 12.47 0.18 1.69
C PHE A 154 13.62 0.68 2.58
N PRO A 155 13.69 0.29 3.86
CA PRO A 155 12.62 -0.38 4.61
C PRO A 155 11.47 0.57 4.94
N GLY A 156 11.71 1.87 5.09
CA GLY A 156 10.73 2.88 5.50
C GLY A 156 11.43 4.22 5.75
N PRO A 157 10.70 5.29 6.10
CA PRO A 157 9.27 5.30 6.45
C PRO A 157 8.35 5.29 5.22
N ASN A 158 7.26 4.52 5.25
CA ASN A 158 6.26 4.43 4.18
C ASN A 158 4.83 4.26 4.74
N SER A 159 3.85 3.89 3.93
CA SER A 159 2.47 3.64 4.40
C SER A 159 2.37 2.55 5.47
N ASN A 160 3.13 1.47 5.35
CA ASN A 160 3.17 0.41 6.36
C ASN A 160 3.80 0.91 7.67
N THR A 161 4.81 1.78 7.59
CA THR A 161 5.38 2.46 8.77
C THR A 161 4.34 3.32 9.47
N PHE A 162 3.57 4.10 8.72
CA PHE A 162 2.51 4.94 9.27
C PHE A 162 1.43 4.11 9.97
N THR A 163 0.91 3.09 9.30
CA THR A 163 -0.13 2.24 9.91
C THR A 163 0.40 1.48 11.13
N ALA A 164 1.67 1.05 11.12
CA ALA A 164 2.30 0.41 12.27
C ALA A 164 2.51 1.38 13.44
N TRP A 165 2.93 2.62 13.16
CA TRP A 165 3.01 3.69 14.15
C TRP A 165 1.66 3.89 14.84
N VAL A 166 0.57 4.06 14.07
CA VAL A 166 -0.77 4.24 14.65
C VAL A 166 -1.19 3.02 15.48
N ALA A 167 -0.95 1.79 15.02
CA ALA A 167 -1.27 0.58 15.78
C ALA A 167 -0.50 0.47 17.10
N ARG A 168 0.71 1.04 17.17
CA ARG A 168 1.51 1.06 18.39
C ARG A 168 1.06 2.15 19.36
N GLU A 169 0.77 3.34 18.86
CA GLU A 169 0.27 4.44 19.69
C GLU A 169 -1.19 4.21 20.15
N VAL A 170 -1.95 3.38 19.44
CA VAL A 170 -3.35 3.04 19.72
C VAL A 170 -3.53 1.51 19.76
N PRO A 171 -3.12 0.83 20.86
CA PRO A 171 -3.23 -0.62 20.98
C PRO A 171 -4.67 -1.15 20.85
N GLU A 172 -5.67 -0.35 21.22
CA GLU A 172 -7.11 -0.64 21.10
C GLU A 172 -7.57 -0.82 19.66
N LEU A 173 -6.74 -0.42 18.68
CA LEU A 173 -7.00 -0.70 17.27
C LEU A 173 -6.92 -2.21 16.95
N GLU A 174 -6.24 -2.99 17.79
CA GLU A 174 -6.07 -4.45 17.67
C GLU A 174 -5.55 -4.89 16.28
N LEU A 175 -4.76 -4.04 15.64
CA LEU A 175 -4.33 -4.24 14.26
C LEU A 175 -3.09 -5.12 14.16
N THR A 176 -3.23 -6.24 13.46
CA THR A 176 -2.08 -7.04 13.00
C THR A 176 -1.81 -6.79 11.52
N LEU A 177 -0.66 -6.19 11.21
CA LEU A 177 -0.24 -5.99 9.82
C LEU A 177 0.31 -7.28 9.20
N PRO A 178 0.01 -7.56 7.92
CA PRO A 178 0.52 -8.75 7.25
C PRO A 178 2.04 -8.71 7.09
N PHE A 179 2.69 -9.87 6.95
CA PHE A 179 4.13 -9.94 6.71
C PHE A 179 4.59 -9.15 5.47
N SER A 180 3.73 -9.04 4.47
CA SER A 180 3.92 -8.25 3.24
C SER A 180 3.88 -6.73 3.45
N ALA A 181 3.51 -6.25 4.64
CA ALA A 181 3.61 -4.85 5.03
C ALA A 181 5.07 -4.52 5.35
N ILE A 182 5.88 -4.43 4.28
CA ILE A 182 7.30 -4.13 4.36
C ILE A 182 7.47 -2.68 4.85
N GLY A 183 8.22 -2.51 5.94
CA GLY A 183 8.45 -1.22 6.60
C GLY A 183 7.66 -0.97 7.87
N ARG A 184 6.78 -1.90 8.25
CA ARG A 184 6.03 -1.81 9.52
C ARG A 184 6.94 -1.66 10.75
N GLY A 185 8.10 -2.33 10.78
CA GLY A 185 9.05 -2.26 11.90
C GLY A 185 10.10 -1.15 11.79
N TYR A 186 9.83 -0.07 11.05
CA TYR A 186 10.77 1.05 10.93
C TYR A 186 10.85 1.90 12.21
N ALA A 187 9.77 1.93 12.98
CA ALA A 187 9.66 2.72 14.21
C ALA A 187 10.00 1.92 15.48
N ASP A 188 10.38 0.65 15.34
CA ASP A 188 10.73 -0.28 16.42
C ASP A 188 12.15 -0.04 16.97
#